data_AF-A0A956MBV7-F1
#
_entry.id   AF-A0A956MBV7-F1
#
_cell.length_a   1.000
_cell.length_b   1.000
_cell.length_c   1.000
_cell.angle_alpha   90.00
_cell.angle_beta   90.00
_cell.angle_gamma   90.00
#
_symmetry.space_group_name_H-M   'P 1'
#
loop_
_entity.id
_entity.type
_entity.pdbx_description
1 polymer ?
#
loop_
_entity_poly.entity_id
_entity_poly.type
_entity_poly.pdbx_seq_one_letter_code
_entity_poly.pdbx_strand_id
1 'polypeptide(L)'
;MNLLLTLISIEIKSILRNRYLNQTFFINLGASLIGFYYLTHRPNQGIGMEIYWILLLVALPAMLLTPFFFTKDGNIFQALLSRNIPLEFYILGKILPTILFSILYYIGMFLVIFQRDQILIGTFAAAIIYYLAFGLILLTLYSSYDNNKIDLSRTPMFNYQGYSFIKILLLIPIPTPLLFWDETRKIGIGLMAFLGLLGLLFFRFSINCIVKNIEKRKYIFSNL
;
A
#
# COMPACT_ATOMS: atom_id res chain seq x y z
N MET A 1 3.00 19.32 -21.03
CA MET A 1 2.32 18.63 -19.91
C MET A 1 3.39 17.95 -19.06
N ASN A 2 3.38 18.15 -17.74
CA ASN A 2 4.47 17.70 -16.85
C ASN A 2 4.60 16.16 -16.89
N LEU A 3 5.80 15.62 -17.14
CA LEU A 3 6.04 14.18 -17.37
C LEU A 3 5.52 13.30 -16.22
N LEU A 4 5.66 13.77 -14.98
CA LEU A 4 5.13 13.09 -13.81
C LEU A 4 3.59 12.98 -13.83
N LEU A 5 2.90 14.05 -14.23
CA LEU A 5 1.43 14.05 -14.33
C LEU A 5 0.94 13.09 -15.41
N THR A 6 1.66 12.98 -16.54
CA THR A 6 1.33 11.97 -17.55
C THR A 6 1.47 10.55 -17.00
N LEU A 7 2.53 10.26 -16.25
CA LEU A 7 2.74 8.94 -15.66
C LEU A 7 1.67 8.59 -14.63
N ILE A 8 1.32 9.55 -13.76
CA ILE A 8 0.20 9.43 -12.81
C ILE A 8 -1.11 9.14 -13.54
N SER A 9 -1.40 9.87 -14.62
CA SER A 9 -2.64 9.67 -15.38
C SER A 9 -2.71 8.29 -16.06
N ILE A 10 -1.57 7.78 -16.53
CA ILE A 10 -1.46 6.45 -17.14
C ILE A 10 -1.68 5.38 -16.08
N GLU A 11 -1.10 5.53 -14.90
CA GLU A 11 -1.27 4.60 -13.79
C GLU A 11 -2.73 4.50 -13.34
N ILE A 12 -3.40 5.65 -13.15
CA ILE A 12 -4.84 5.70 -12.81
C ILE A 12 -5.69 5.02 -13.89
N LYS A 13 -5.43 5.31 -15.17
CA LYS A 13 -6.14 4.66 -16.29
C LYS A 13 -5.87 3.15 -16.34
N SER A 14 -4.66 2.72 -16.03
CA SER A 14 -4.27 1.30 -15.99
C SER A 14 -5.08 0.54 -14.95
N ILE A 15 -5.25 1.12 -13.76
CA ILE A 15 -6.04 0.54 -12.66
C ILE A 15 -7.51 0.35 -13.08
N LEU A 16 -8.11 1.38 -13.69
CA LEU A 16 -9.51 1.37 -14.08
C LEU A 16 -9.81 0.50 -15.30
N ARG A 17 -8.87 0.42 -16.27
CA ARG A 17 -9.10 -0.29 -17.54
C ARG A 17 -8.79 -1.78 -17.45
N ASN A 18 -7.79 -2.18 -16.67
CA ASN A 18 -7.37 -3.57 -16.63
C ASN A 18 -8.32 -4.38 -15.75
N ARG A 19 -8.95 -5.41 -16.32
CA ARG A 19 -9.91 -6.28 -15.62
C ARG A 19 -9.37 -6.82 -14.30
N TYR A 20 -8.12 -7.31 -14.29
CA TYR A 20 -7.46 -7.83 -13.09
C TYR A 20 -7.34 -6.77 -11.98
N LEU A 21 -6.85 -5.57 -12.31
CA LEU A 21 -6.66 -4.49 -11.34
C LEU A 21 -7.99 -3.92 -10.86
N ASN A 22 -8.96 -3.77 -11.78
CA ASN A 22 -10.30 -3.30 -11.47
C ASN A 22 -11.04 -4.28 -10.53
N GLN A 23 -10.94 -5.58 -10.77
CA GLN A 23 -11.51 -6.59 -9.87
C GLN A 23 -10.81 -6.61 -8.50
N THR A 24 -9.49 -6.46 -8.46
CA THR A 24 -8.73 -6.31 -7.19
C THR A 24 -9.19 -5.06 -6.43
N PHE A 25 -9.45 -3.96 -7.13
CA PHE A 25 -10.01 -2.74 -6.56
C PHE A 25 -11.38 -2.98 -5.93
N PHE A 26 -12.30 -3.63 -6.64
CA PHE A 26 -13.63 -3.92 -6.10
C PHE A 26 -13.60 -4.89 -4.91
N ILE A 27 -12.70 -5.89 -4.90
CA ILE A 27 -12.52 -6.79 -3.75
C ILE A 27 -12.06 -6.00 -2.51
N ASN A 28 -11.07 -5.12 -2.65
CA ASN A 28 -10.58 -4.30 -1.55
C ASN A 28 -11.64 -3.27 -1.10
N LEU A 29 -12.41 -2.72 -2.02
CA LEU A 29 -13.53 -1.84 -1.71
C LEU A 29 -14.63 -2.58 -0.94
N GLY A 30 -14.98 -3.80 -1.35
CA GLY A 30 -15.92 -4.66 -0.63
C GLY A 30 -15.44 -5.02 0.78
N ALA A 31 -14.17 -5.42 0.92
CA ALA A 31 -13.55 -5.67 2.22
C ALA A 31 -13.57 -4.43 3.12
N SER A 32 -13.36 -3.25 2.52
CA SER A 32 -13.46 -1.97 3.23
C SER A 32 -14.87 -1.72 3.75
N LEU A 33 -15.89 -1.92 2.92
CA LEU A 33 -17.30 -1.76 3.31
C LEU A 33 -17.69 -2.69 4.46
N ILE A 34 -17.18 -3.93 4.46
CA ILE A 34 -17.42 -4.88 5.55
C ILE A 34 -16.77 -4.39 6.86
N GLY A 35 -15.52 -3.94 6.82
CA GLY A 35 -14.86 -3.44 8.03
C GLY A 35 -15.48 -2.13 8.52
N PHE A 36 -15.90 -1.23 7.61
CA PHE A 36 -16.69 -0.05 7.96
C PHE A 36 -17.99 -0.42 8.65
N TYR A 37 -18.75 -1.37 8.08
CA TYR A 37 -20.00 -1.85 8.69
C TYR A 37 -19.76 -2.36 10.11
N TYR A 38 -18.70 -3.15 10.30
CA TYR A 38 -18.34 -3.68 11.62
C TYR A 38 -18.01 -2.56 12.61
N LEU A 39 -17.13 -1.63 12.22
CA LEU A 39 -16.75 -0.49 13.06
C LEU A 39 -17.95 0.41 13.39
N THR A 40 -18.99 0.48 12.56
CA THR A 40 -20.17 1.32 12.83
C THR A 40 -21.23 0.60 13.67
N HIS A 41 -21.59 -0.64 13.33
CA HIS A 41 -22.75 -1.34 13.90
C HIS A 41 -22.41 -2.27 15.06
N ARG A 42 -21.14 -2.60 15.26
CA ARG A 42 -20.68 -3.45 16.36
C ARG A 42 -19.64 -2.71 17.22
N PRO A 43 -19.98 -1.51 17.73
CA PRO A 43 -19.11 -0.81 18.67
C PRO A 43 -18.96 -1.64 19.94
N ASN A 44 -17.76 -1.62 20.55
CA ASN A 44 -17.49 -2.14 21.89
C ASN A 44 -17.49 -3.67 22.02
N GLN A 45 -17.24 -4.43 20.94
CA GLN A 45 -17.00 -5.89 21.04
C GLN A 45 -15.63 -6.25 21.65
N GLY A 46 -14.82 -5.24 21.99
CA GLY A 46 -13.50 -5.37 22.57
C GLY A 46 -12.49 -4.52 21.81
N ILE A 47 -11.69 -3.74 22.53
CA ILE A 47 -10.71 -2.80 21.96
C ILE A 47 -9.76 -3.50 20.99
N GLY A 48 -9.34 -4.73 21.29
CA GLY A 48 -8.46 -5.51 20.41
C GLY A 48 -9.08 -5.81 19.04
N MET A 49 -10.37 -6.10 18.97
CA MET A 49 -11.05 -6.38 17.70
C MET A 49 -11.20 -5.11 16.85
N GLU A 50 -11.48 -3.98 17.49
CA GLU A 50 -11.53 -2.68 16.81
C GLU A 50 -10.16 -2.25 16.31
N ILE A 51 -9.10 -2.46 17.10
CA ILE A 51 -7.70 -2.28 16.67
C ILE A 51 -7.40 -3.15 15.45
N TYR A 52 -7.77 -4.43 15.46
CA TYR A 52 -7.58 -5.32 14.32
C TYR A 52 -8.23 -4.76 13.04
N TRP A 53 -9.50 -4.34 13.12
CA TRP A 53 -10.19 -3.76 11.96
C TRP A 53 -9.56 -2.45 11.50
N ILE A 54 -9.14 -1.59 12.42
CA ILE A 54 -8.41 -0.36 12.08
C ILE A 54 -7.14 -0.69 11.30
N LEU A 55 -6.31 -1.60 11.81
CA LEU A 55 -5.05 -1.98 11.15
C LEU A 55 -5.28 -2.58 9.77
N LEU A 56 -6.30 -3.44 9.64
CA LEU A 56 -6.65 -4.07 8.37
C LEU A 56 -7.15 -3.04 7.36
N LEU A 57 -8.11 -2.19 7.75
CA LEU A 57 -8.69 -1.18 6.87
C LEU A 57 -7.67 -0.15 6.42
N VAL A 58 -6.78 0.28 7.31
CA VAL A 58 -5.68 1.19 6.92
C VAL A 58 -4.70 0.52 5.95
N ALA A 59 -4.53 -0.81 6.02
CA ALA A 59 -3.67 -1.55 5.08
C ALA A 59 -4.23 -1.62 3.66
N LEU A 60 -5.56 -1.70 3.50
CA LEU A 60 -6.22 -2.06 2.24
C LEU A 60 -5.83 -1.18 1.05
N PRO A 61 -5.74 0.17 1.16
CA PRO A 61 -5.30 1.00 0.05
C PRO A 61 -3.89 0.66 -0.47
N ALA A 62 -2.98 0.27 0.43
CA ALA A 62 -1.63 -0.20 0.07
C ALA A 62 -1.66 -1.62 -0.53
N MET A 63 -2.56 -2.50 -0.06
CA MET A 63 -2.77 -3.85 -0.64
C MET A 63 -3.22 -3.81 -2.09
N LEU A 64 -3.97 -2.78 -2.43
CA LEU A 64 -4.75 -2.70 -3.64
C LEU A 64 -3.88 -2.77 -4.91
N LEU A 65 -2.67 -2.20 -4.87
CA LEU A 65 -1.85 -2.01 -6.07
C LEU A 65 -0.34 -2.16 -5.87
N THR A 66 0.17 -1.87 -4.66
CA THR A 66 1.62 -1.83 -4.39
C THR A 66 2.34 -3.16 -4.63
N PRO A 67 1.75 -4.33 -4.31
CA PRO A 67 2.35 -5.63 -4.62
C PRO A 67 2.68 -5.84 -6.11
N PHE A 68 1.99 -5.14 -7.01
CA PHE A 68 2.03 -5.37 -8.46
C PHE A 68 2.66 -4.25 -9.27
N PHE A 69 3.26 -3.28 -8.59
CA PHE A 69 3.76 -2.05 -9.21
C PHE A 69 4.67 -2.29 -10.42
N PHE A 70 5.63 -3.20 -10.33
CA PHE A 70 6.61 -3.42 -11.40
C PHE A 70 6.31 -4.63 -12.27
N THR A 71 5.75 -5.70 -11.69
CA THR A 71 5.48 -6.96 -12.41
C THR A 71 4.40 -6.83 -13.48
N LYS A 72 3.45 -5.89 -13.32
CA LYS A 72 2.42 -5.61 -14.34
C LYS A 72 2.94 -4.85 -15.56
N ASP A 73 4.10 -4.21 -15.42
CA ASP A 73 4.64 -3.26 -16.41
C ASP A 73 5.75 -3.88 -17.28
N GLY A 74 6.02 -5.18 -17.20
CA GLY A 74 7.14 -5.83 -17.91
C GLY A 74 7.26 -5.44 -19.40
N ASN A 75 6.14 -5.47 -20.14
CA ASN A 75 6.08 -5.05 -21.54
C ASN A 75 6.36 -3.54 -21.75
N ILE A 76 5.98 -2.69 -20.80
CA ILE A 76 6.17 -1.24 -20.86
C ILE A 76 7.60 -0.88 -20.44
N PHE A 77 8.25 -1.73 -19.64
CA PHE A 77 9.59 -1.48 -19.12
C PHE A 77 10.62 -1.33 -20.23
N GLN A 78 10.52 -2.10 -21.32
CA GLN A 78 11.36 -1.92 -22.50
C GLN A 78 11.18 -0.53 -23.15
N ALA A 79 9.94 -0.03 -23.21
CA ALA A 79 9.64 1.31 -23.71
C ALA A 79 10.09 2.43 -22.75
N LEU A 80 10.08 2.16 -21.44
CA LEU A 80 10.64 3.06 -20.43
C LEU A 80 12.17 3.13 -20.50
N LEU A 81 12.84 2.06 -20.90
CA LEU A 81 14.29 2.06 -21.13
C LEU A 81 14.69 2.77 -22.43
N SER A 82 13.86 2.69 -23.47
CA SER A 82 14.12 3.35 -24.75
C SER A 82 13.84 4.86 -24.72
N ARG A 83 12.93 5.30 -23.85
CA ARG A 83 12.70 6.71 -23.57
C ARG A 83 13.61 7.14 -22.42
N ASN A 84 14.27 8.29 -22.52
CA ASN A 84 15.12 8.82 -21.45
C ASN A 84 14.28 9.40 -20.28
N ILE A 85 13.40 8.59 -19.69
CA ILE A 85 12.54 8.95 -18.57
C ILE A 85 13.30 8.63 -17.28
N PRO A 86 13.47 9.59 -16.35
CA PRO A 86 14.12 9.31 -15.09
C PRO A 86 13.28 8.30 -14.28
N LEU A 87 13.93 7.23 -13.82
CA LEU A 87 13.27 6.16 -13.07
C LEU A 87 12.62 6.64 -11.77
N GLU A 88 13.14 7.71 -11.17
CA GLU A 88 12.53 8.37 -10.03
C GLU A 88 11.09 8.83 -10.33
N PHE A 89 10.85 9.46 -11.49
CA PHE A 89 9.50 9.88 -11.88
C PHE A 89 8.59 8.70 -12.19
N TYR A 90 9.14 7.59 -12.70
CA TYR A 90 8.38 6.36 -12.88
C TYR A 90 7.92 5.78 -11.53
N ILE A 91 8.79 5.70 -10.53
CA ILE A 91 8.45 5.21 -9.19
C ILE A 91 7.46 6.16 -8.51
N LEU A 92 7.70 7.47 -8.55
CA LEU A 92 6.79 8.48 -7.99
C LEU A 92 5.42 8.44 -8.68
N GLY A 93 5.39 8.17 -9.98
CA GLY A 93 4.16 7.96 -10.75
C GLY A 93 3.32 6.79 -10.26
N LYS A 94 3.88 5.84 -9.51
CA LYS A 94 3.17 4.72 -8.87
C LYS A 94 2.80 4.99 -7.43
N ILE A 95 3.73 5.59 -6.68
CA ILE A 95 3.54 5.89 -5.25
C ILE A 95 2.49 6.98 -5.04
N LEU A 96 2.54 8.08 -5.81
CA LEU A 96 1.66 9.23 -5.60
C LEU A 96 0.17 8.93 -5.81
N PRO A 97 -0.25 8.19 -6.86
CA PRO A 97 -1.65 7.77 -6.98
C PRO A 97 -2.12 6.91 -5.80
N THR A 98 -1.27 6.02 -5.29
CA THR A 98 -1.60 5.21 -4.11
C THR A 98 -1.72 6.06 -2.85
N ILE A 99 -0.83 7.03 -2.63
CA ILE A 99 -0.96 8.00 -1.53
C ILE A 99 -2.27 8.79 -1.65
N LEU A 100 -2.57 9.32 -2.84
CA LEU A 100 -3.78 10.10 -3.07
C LEU A 100 -5.04 9.29 -2.78
N PHE A 101 -5.12 8.07 -3.29
CA PHE A 101 -6.22 7.15 -3.02
C PHE A 101 -6.34 6.81 -1.53
N SER A 102 -5.20 6.54 -0.88
CA SER A 102 -5.14 6.24 0.56
C SER A 102 -5.65 7.41 1.40
N ILE A 103 -5.28 8.65 1.08
CA ILE A 103 -5.75 9.85 1.80
C ILE A 103 -7.26 10.00 1.68
N LEU A 104 -7.81 9.89 0.46
CA LEU A 104 -9.26 9.97 0.24
C LEU A 104 -10.01 8.88 1.03
N TYR A 105 -9.45 7.67 1.05
CA TYR A 105 -9.98 6.55 1.82
C TYR A 105 -9.95 6.81 3.34
N TYR A 106 -8.83 7.33 3.86
CA TYR A 106 -8.69 7.62 5.29
C TYR A 106 -9.58 8.76 5.77
N ILE A 107 -9.88 9.74 4.91
CA ILE A 107 -10.86 10.80 5.24
C ILE A 107 -12.23 10.17 5.53
N GLY A 108 -12.65 9.18 4.73
CA GLY A 108 -13.88 8.43 4.99
C GLY A 108 -13.85 7.66 6.31
N MET A 109 -12.74 6.96 6.58
CA MET A 109 -12.50 6.25 7.85
C MET A 109 -12.50 7.16 9.07
N PHE A 110 -11.93 8.35 8.94
CA PHE A 110 -11.82 9.30 10.04
C PHE A 110 -13.20 9.69 10.59
N LEU A 111 -14.21 9.83 9.73
CA LEU A 111 -15.58 10.15 10.17
C LEU A 111 -16.19 9.09 11.10
N VAL A 112 -15.84 7.81 10.90
CA VAL A 112 -16.29 6.70 11.75
C VAL A 112 -15.46 6.61 13.03
N ILE A 113 -14.14 6.79 12.93
CA ILE A 113 -13.21 6.62 14.05
C ILE A 113 -13.22 7.81 15.00
N PHE A 114 -13.54 9.02 14.54
CA PHE A 114 -13.57 10.21 15.39
C PHE A 114 -14.58 10.10 16.55
N GLN A 115 -15.59 9.25 16.41
CA GLN A 115 -16.59 8.98 17.45
C GLN A 115 -16.12 7.94 18.48
N ARG A 116 -14.88 7.45 18.37
CA ARG A 116 -14.31 6.37 19.19
C ARG A 116 -13.38 6.90 20.27
N ASP A 117 -12.94 5.99 21.14
CA ASP A 117 -12.00 6.30 22.22
C ASP A 117 -10.65 6.81 21.70
N GLN A 118 -9.98 7.62 22.52
CA GLN A 118 -8.67 8.22 22.19
C GLN A 118 -7.60 7.19 21.78
N ILE A 119 -7.67 5.98 22.35
CA ILE A 119 -6.76 4.88 22.00
C ILE A 119 -6.94 4.47 20.54
N LEU A 120 -8.18 4.39 20.06
CA LEU A 120 -8.51 3.97 18.70
C LEU A 120 -8.17 5.08 17.70
N ILE A 121 -8.46 6.34 18.06
CA ILE A 121 -8.02 7.51 17.29
C ILE A 121 -6.49 7.53 17.18
N GLY A 122 -5.77 7.33 18.28
CA GLY A 122 -4.31 7.27 18.30
C GLY A 122 -3.76 6.10 17.47
N THR A 123 -4.38 4.93 17.57
CA THR A 123 -4.02 3.74 16.75
C THR A 123 -4.22 4.02 15.27
N PHE A 124 -5.34 4.63 14.88
CA PHE A 124 -5.65 4.98 13.50
C PHE A 124 -4.65 6.00 12.95
N ALA A 125 -4.38 7.09 13.69
CA ALA A 125 -3.42 8.11 13.28
C ALA A 125 -2.01 7.51 13.10
N ALA A 126 -1.54 6.72 14.07
CA ALA A 126 -0.25 6.05 13.98
C ALA A 126 -0.18 5.05 12.81
N ALA A 127 -1.27 4.31 12.54
CA ALA A 127 -1.34 3.37 11.42
C ALA A 127 -1.29 4.10 10.08
N ILE A 128 -2.01 5.22 9.93
CA ILE A 128 -1.97 6.03 8.69
C ILE A 128 -0.53 6.47 8.39
N ILE A 129 0.16 7.04 9.38
CA ILE A 129 1.53 7.53 9.21
C ILE A 129 2.44 6.34 8.86
N TYR A 130 2.28 5.21 9.54
CA TYR A 130 3.02 3.98 9.24
C TYR A 130 2.83 3.53 7.79
N TYR A 131 1.60 3.34 7.32
CA TYR A 131 1.35 2.81 5.98
C TYR A 131 1.66 3.79 4.86
N LEU A 132 1.37 5.08 5.02
CA LEU A 132 1.66 6.08 3.97
C LEU A 132 3.17 6.26 3.75
N ALA A 133 3.95 6.14 4.82
CA ALA A 133 5.36 6.46 4.77
C ALA A 133 6.23 5.21 4.77
N PHE A 134 6.16 4.39 5.81
CA PHE A 134 7.05 3.25 5.99
C PHE A 134 6.56 2.02 5.22
N GLY A 135 5.30 1.63 5.41
CA GLY A 135 4.69 0.46 4.78
C GLY A 135 4.69 0.56 3.25
N LEU A 136 4.29 1.70 2.69
CA LEU A 136 4.26 1.91 1.23
C LEU A 136 5.66 1.82 0.61
N ILE A 137 6.68 2.41 1.25
CA ILE A 137 8.06 2.30 0.80
C ILE A 137 8.52 0.85 0.86
N LEU A 138 8.30 0.15 1.97
CA LEU A 138 8.72 -1.24 2.13
C LEU A 138 8.05 -2.16 1.10
N LEU A 139 6.75 -2.00 0.90
CA LEU A 139 6.01 -2.76 -0.11
C LEU A 139 6.49 -2.46 -1.52
N THR A 140 6.83 -1.20 -1.82
CA THR A 140 7.39 -0.81 -3.12
C THR A 140 8.81 -1.36 -3.30
N LEU A 141 9.63 -1.31 -2.25
CA LEU A 141 10.97 -1.89 -2.28
C LEU A 141 10.89 -3.40 -2.52
N TYR A 142 10.03 -4.09 -1.80
CA TYR A 142 9.86 -5.53 -1.97
C TYR A 142 9.28 -5.89 -3.34
N SER A 143 8.33 -5.10 -3.86
CA SER A 143 7.81 -5.34 -5.22
C SER A 143 8.90 -5.15 -6.30
N SER A 144 9.93 -4.34 -6.05
CA SER A 144 11.09 -4.23 -6.94
C SER A 144 12.01 -5.46 -6.96
N TYR A 145 11.82 -6.40 -6.02
CA TYR A 145 12.49 -7.72 -6.03
C TYR A 145 11.66 -8.82 -6.67
N ASP A 146 10.38 -8.57 -6.96
CA ASP A 146 9.51 -9.60 -7.50
C ASP A 146 9.85 -9.89 -8.97
N ASN A 147 9.91 -11.19 -9.29
CA ASN A 147 10.25 -11.71 -10.60
C ASN A 147 9.09 -12.49 -11.22
N ASN A 148 7.95 -12.53 -10.54
CA ASN A 148 6.83 -13.31 -11.01
C ASN A 148 6.02 -12.47 -12.00
N LYS A 149 6.01 -12.89 -13.28
CA LYS A 149 5.09 -12.34 -14.29
C LYS A 149 3.66 -12.60 -13.85
N ILE A 150 2.81 -11.59 -14.00
CA ILE A 150 1.39 -11.70 -13.69
C ILE A 150 0.61 -11.72 -15.00
N ASP A 151 -0.21 -12.75 -15.16
CA ASP A 151 -1.14 -12.82 -16.28
C ASP A 151 -2.36 -11.92 -16.03
N LEU A 152 -2.34 -10.73 -16.63
CA LEU A 152 -3.42 -9.74 -16.53
C LEU A 152 -4.71 -10.16 -17.26
N SER A 153 -4.66 -11.22 -18.08
CA SER A 153 -5.84 -11.74 -18.80
C SER A 153 -6.74 -12.61 -17.92
N ARG A 154 -6.18 -13.18 -16.85
CA ARG A 154 -6.90 -14.01 -15.89
C ARG A 154 -7.62 -13.15 -14.85
N THR A 155 -8.69 -13.70 -14.27
CA THR A 155 -9.33 -13.09 -13.11
C THR A 155 -8.41 -13.18 -11.88
N PRO A 156 -8.42 -12.18 -10.98
CA PRO A 156 -7.65 -12.21 -9.74
C PRO A 156 -8.22 -13.18 -8.71
N MET A 157 -9.50 -13.55 -8.86
CA MET A 157 -10.14 -14.56 -8.00
C MET A 157 -9.44 -15.90 -8.21
N PHE A 158 -8.80 -16.41 -7.14
CA PHE A 158 -7.96 -17.61 -7.13
C PHE A 158 -6.67 -17.54 -7.98
N ASN A 159 -6.25 -16.35 -8.41
CA ASN A 159 -4.95 -16.15 -9.04
C ASN A 159 -3.95 -15.53 -8.05
N TYR A 160 -3.17 -16.40 -7.41
CA TYR A 160 -2.14 -15.99 -6.44
C TYR A 160 -0.81 -15.57 -7.10
N GLN A 161 -0.74 -15.41 -8.43
CA GLN A 161 0.46 -14.92 -9.11
C GLN A 161 0.82 -13.51 -8.63
N GLY A 162 2.07 -13.34 -8.19
CA GLY A 162 2.57 -12.07 -7.64
C GLY A 162 2.15 -11.77 -6.20
N TYR A 163 1.27 -12.58 -5.59
CA TYR A 163 1.07 -12.57 -4.15
C TYR A 163 2.12 -13.44 -3.48
N SER A 164 2.91 -12.84 -2.58
CA SER A 164 3.88 -13.57 -1.75
C SER A 164 3.47 -13.40 -0.29
N PHE A 165 3.63 -14.46 0.51
CA PHE A 165 3.43 -14.40 1.95
C PHE A 165 4.20 -13.25 2.59
N ILE A 166 5.40 -12.96 2.08
CA ILE A 166 6.23 -11.85 2.59
C ILE A 166 5.55 -10.49 2.32
N LYS A 167 4.86 -10.31 1.19
CA LYS A 167 4.10 -9.08 0.92
C LYS A 167 2.92 -8.93 1.87
N ILE A 168 2.22 -10.03 2.16
CA ILE A 168 1.12 -10.09 3.14
C ILE A 168 1.64 -9.81 4.55
N LEU A 169 2.82 -10.32 4.90
CA LEU A 169 3.44 -10.08 6.20
C LEU A 169 3.88 -8.63 6.38
N LEU A 170 4.45 -8.02 5.33
CA LEU A 170 4.85 -6.60 5.31
C LEU A 170 3.67 -5.64 5.45
N LEU A 171 2.45 -6.11 5.21
CA LEU A 171 1.24 -5.34 5.50
C LEU A 171 1.00 -5.25 6.99
N ILE A 172 1.29 -6.27 7.80
CA ILE A 172 1.07 -6.19 9.25
C ILE A 172 2.14 -5.27 9.86
N PRO A 173 1.77 -4.17 10.54
CA PRO A 173 2.76 -3.33 11.20
C PRO A 173 3.58 -4.13 12.20
N ILE A 174 4.89 -3.93 12.20
CA ILE A 174 5.82 -4.60 13.13
C ILE A 174 5.34 -4.52 14.61
N PRO A 175 4.84 -3.38 15.12
CA PRO A 175 4.40 -3.28 16.51
C PRO A 175 3.00 -3.86 16.77
N THR A 176 2.34 -4.49 15.79
CA THR A 176 0.98 -5.05 15.94
C THR A 176 0.79 -5.95 17.16
N PRO A 177 1.73 -6.86 17.52
CA PRO A 177 1.56 -7.67 18.73
C PRO A 177 1.36 -6.81 19.98
N LEU A 178 2.13 -5.72 20.13
CA LEU A 178 2.08 -4.84 21.31
C LEU A 178 0.74 -4.12 21.46
N LEU A 179 -0.06 -4.01 20.40
CA LEU A 179 -1.34 -3.30 20.43
C LEU A 179 -2.46 -4.09 21.12
N PHE A 180 -2.32 -5.41 21.23
CA PHE A 180 -3.36 -6.28 21.79
C PHE A 180 -3.33 -6.40 23.31
N TRP A 181 -2.20 -6.09 23.96
CA TRP A 181 -2.09 -6.05 25.42
C TRP A 181 -2.19 -4.62 25.96
N ASP A 182 -3.02 -4.40 26.98
CA ASP A 182 -3.28 -3.06 27.54
C ASP A 182 -2.00 -2.36 28.01
N GLU A 183 -1.11 -3.09 28.70
CA GLU A 183 0.13 -2.55 29.26
C GLU A 183 1.10 -2.06 28.18
N THR A 184 1.15 -2.75 27.04
CA THR A 184 2.09 -2.43 25.94
C THR A 184 1.45 -1.58 24.84
N ARG A 185 0.14 -1.37 24.85
CA ARG A 185 -0.59 -0.74 23.74
C ARG A 185 -0.06 0.63 23.39
N LYS A 186 0.15 1.49 24.40
CA LYS A 186 0.68 2.84 24.20
C LYS A 186 2.07 2.82 23.56
N ILE A 187 2.91 1.86 23.96
CA ILE A 187 4.25 1.63 23.37
C ILE A 187 4.09 1.18 21.92
N GLY A 188 3.17 0.26 21.63
CA GLY A 188 2.88 -0.18 20.27
C GLY A 188 2.44 0.96 19.34
N ILE A 189 1.54 1.83 19.81
CA ILE A 189 1.10 3.01 19.06
C ILE A 189 2.29 3.96 18.83
N GLY A 190 3.09 4.22 19.87
CA GLY A 190 4.27 5.08 19.77
C GLY A 190 5.32 4.55 18.78
N LEU A 191 5.62 3.25 18.82
CA LEU A 191 6.53 2.60 17.88
C LEU A 191 6.01 2.65 16.44
N MET A 192 4.71 2.46 16.24
CA MET A 192 4.09 2.54 14.92
C MET A 192 4.21 3.95 14.33
N ALA A 193 3.90 4.97 15.13
CA ALA A 193 4.07 6.36 14.74
C ALA A 193 5.55 6.69 14.46
N PHE A 194 6.46 6.22 15.31
CA PHE A 194 7.91 6.41 15.15
C PHE A 194 8.43 5.82 13.84
N LEU A 195 8.07 4.57 13.52
CA LEU A 195 8.44 3.94 12.25
C LEU A 195 7.88 4.69 11.05
N GLY A 196 6.63 5.15 11.14
CA GLY A 196 6.02 5.99 10.11
C GLY A 196 6.79 7.30 9.90
N LEU A 197 7.17 7.99 10.98
CA LEU A 197 7.98 9.21 10.90
C LEU A 197 9.38 8.95 10.31
N LEU A 198 10.02 7.82 10.66
CA LEU A 198 11.26 7.41 10.02
C LEU A 198 11.07 7.17 8.52
N GLY A 199 9.97 6.55 8.12
CA GLY A 199 9.62 6.37 6.71
C GLY A 199 9.52 7.70 5.95
N LEU A 200 8.94 8.73 6.57
CA LEU A 200 8.87 10.07 5.97
C LEU A 200 10.25 10.71 5.87
N LEU A 201 11.05 10.62 6.95
CA LEU A 201 12.39 11.20 6.99
C LEU A 201 13.32 10.56 5.94
N PHE A 202 13.23 9.25 5.77
CA PHE A 202 14.03 8.50 4.80
C PHE A 202 13.34 8.30 3.45
N PHE A 203 12.26 9.03 3.15
CA PHE A 203 11.49 8.84 1.92
C PHE A 203 12.38 8.95 0.67
N ARG A 204 13.11 10.07 0.53
CA ARG A 204 14.01 10.31 -0.62
C ARG A 204 15.13 9.26 -0.72
N PHE A 205 15.74 8.91 0.41
CA PHE A 205 16.78 7.88 0.46
C PHE A 205 16.24 6.53 -0.02
N SER A 206 15.03 6.18 0.39
CA SER A 206 14.40 4.92 0.02
C SER A 206 14.03 4.86 -1.45
N ILE A 207 13.53 5.96 -2.03
CA ILE A 207 13.29 6.06 -3.47
C ILE A 207 14.60 5.82 -4.25
N ASN A 208 15.72 6.42 -3.83
CA ASN A 208 17.01 6.20 -4.46
C ASN A 208 17.48 4.73 -4.36
N CYS A 209 17.17 4.06 -3.25
CA CYS A 209 17.45 2.62 -3.12
C CYS A 209 16.63 1.79 -4.12
N ILE A 210 15.35 2.12 -4.29
CA ILE A 210 14.46 1.47 -5.26
C ILE A 210 14.96 1.73 -6.69
N VAL A 211 15.33 2.97 -7.05
CA VAL A 211 15.91 3.32 -8.35
C VAL A 211 17.13 2.44 -8.63
N LYS A 212 18.11 2.41 -7.72
CA LYS A 212 19.32 1.60 -7.87
C LYS A 212 19.01 0.11 -8.03
N ASN A 213 17.99 -0.40 -7.33
CA ASN A 213 17.58 -1.79 -7.46
C ASN A 213 16.97 -2.07 -8.85
N ILE A 214 16.09 -1.20 -9.33
CA ILE A 214 15.48 -1.32 -10.66
C ILE A 214 16.55 -1.23 -11.76
N GLU A 215 17.51 -0.31 -11.64
CA GLU A 215 18.63 -0.18 -12.59
C GLU A 215 19.46 -1.46 -12.68
N LYS A 216 19.81 -2.05 -11.52
CA LYS A 216 20.55 -3.31 -11.46
C LYS A 216 19.78 -4.48 -12.08
N ARG A 217 18.45 -4.46 -11.98
CA ARG A 217 17.57 -5.57 -12.38
C ARG A 217 16.82 -5.31 -13.69
N LYS A 218 17.19 -4.26 -14.43
CA LYS A 218 16.46 -3.80 -15.62
C LYS A 218 16.21 -4.89 -16.67
N TYR A 219 17.17 -5.81 -16.85
CA TYR A 219 17.08 -6.92 -17.82
C TYR A 219 16.14 -8.04 -17.35
N ILE A 220 15.95 -8.18 -16.04
CA ILE A 220 14.97 -9.12 -15.50
C ILE A 220 13.58 -8.54 -15.76
N PHE A 221 13.38 -7.26 -15.47
CA PHE A 221 12.13 -6.56 -15.70
C PHE A 221 11.72 -6.49 -17.18
N SER A 222 12.67 -6.35 -18.11
CA SER A 222 12.37 -6.37 -19.55
C SER A 222 11.88 -7.72 -20.06
N ASN A 223 12.16 -8.79 -19.32
CA ASN A 223 11.81 -10.17 -19.67
C ASN A 223 10.60 -10.69 -18.88
N LEU A 224 10.02 -9.86 -18.00
CA LEU A 224 8.72 -10.12 -17.35
C LEU A 224 7.59 -9.90 -18.35
#